data_AF-A0A418T4R9-F1
#
_entry.id   AF-A0A418T4R9-F1
#
_cell.length_a   1.000
_cell.length_b   1.000
_cell.length_c   1.000
_cell.angle_alpha   90.00
_cell.angle_beta   90.00
_cell.angle_gamma   90.00
#
_symmetry.space_group_name_H-M   'P 1'
#
loop_
_entity.id
_entity.type
_entity.pdbx_description
1 polymer ?
#
loop_
_entity_poly.entity_id
_entity_poly.type
_entity_poly.pdbx_seq_one_letter_code
_entity_poly.pdbx_strand_id
1 'polypeptide(L)'
;MQQCARHSGLKFLCFLMICFFPIASFPARAEIARTPLLEFFERQGCTIGPESRQAARDAGFAAEEIDELAAAALMQDQASQEGSWLVLSSGICRIRPPELTSAASLTDPDVIRHFTRKDEYASQGEPGCFLVGDALREDWQQARGWDPEKAYQEYMNLLGASVISGELSLYSDDPIHTPPGIILMTGDCADIPEMPDIRRSQRAMLAYFDELVRESAARVDCGETGEFFSYELPQIAMDLSDGKITNAFIFMDMMFVTMAAGWTEGSSLTEKGKARPPLCHLE
;
A
#
# COMPACT_ATOMS: atom_id res chain seq x y z
N MET A 1 3.97 50.85 85.91
CA MET A 1 2.82 50.37 86.71
C MET A 1 1.55 50.96 86.12
N GLN A 2 0.76 50.18 85.37
CA GLN A 2 -0.71 50.18 85.44
C GLN A 2 -1.27 49.18 84.42
N GLN A 3 -2.30 48.49 84.90
CA GLN A 3 -2.97 47.33 84.34
C GLN A 3 -4.16 47.69 83.43
N CYS A 4 -4.65 46.63 82.74
CA CYS A 4 -6.03 46.39 82.27
C CYS A 4 -6.48 47.13 81.00
N ALA A 5 -7.31 46.57 80.10
CA ALA A 5 -7.83 45.23 79.84
C ALA A 5 -8.62 45.25 78.50
N ARG A 6 -8.66 44.10 77.80
CA ARG A 6 -9.75 43.52 76.94
C ARG A 6 -10.59 44.37 75.97
N HIS A 7 -10.65 43.93 74.70
CA HIS A 7 -11.82 43.40 73.92
C HIS A 7 -11.57 43.58 72.41
N SER A 8 -11.48 42.52 71.60
CA SER A 8 -12.54 41.79 70.86
C SER A 8 -12.95 42.41 69.51
N GLY A 9 -12.93 41.58 68.44
CA GLY A 9 -13.52 41.83 67.11
C GLY A 9 -12.47 42.21 66.06
N LEU A 10 -12.48 41.77 64.80
CA LEU A 10 -13.45 41.03 63.99
C LEU A 10 -12.65 40.56 62.75
N LYS A 11 -12.71 39.27 62.40
CA LYS A 11 -12.02 38.70 61.23
C LYS A 11 -12.81 39.04 59.96
N PHE A 12 -12.22 39.79 59.03
CA PHE A 12 -12.76 39.98 57.68
C PHE A 12 -12.21 38.86 56.77
N LEU A 13 -13.03 37.84 56.48
CA LEU A 13 -12.76 36.83 55.47
C LEU A 13 -13.29 37.36 54.13
N CYS A 14 -12.39 37.62 53.18
CA CYS A 14 -12.74 37.96 51.80
C CYS A 14 -13.01 36.64 51.04
N PHE A 15 -14.28 36.38 50.71
CA PHE A 15 -14.70 35.20 49.97
C PHE A 15 -14.43 35.42 48.47
N LEU A 16 -13.43 34.71 47.94
CA LEU A 16 -13.16 34.64 46.50
C LEU A 16 -14.14 33.64 45.88
N MET A 17 -15.14 34.13 45.15
CA MET A 17 -16.13 33.32 44.46
C MET A 17 -15.52 32.83 43.14
N ILE A 18 -14.91 31.63 43.16
CA ILE A 18 -14.43 30.94 41.95
C ILE A 18 -15.64 30.30 41.28
N CYS A 19 -16.08 30.86 40.16
CA CYS A 19 -17.07 30.25 39.29
C CYS A 19 -16.48 28.96 38.69
N PHE A 20 -16.84 27.81 39.26
CA PHE A 20 -16.63 26.50 38.65
C PHE A 20 -17.52 26.40 37.40
N PHE A 21 -16.94 26.67 36.22
CA PHE A 21 -17.54 26.23 34.97
C PHE A 21 -17.50 24.69 34.93
N PRO A 22 -18.63 24.01 34.64
CA PRO A 22 -18.59 22.58 34.39
C PRO A 22 -17.70 22.32 33.19
N ILE A 23 -16.59 21.61 33.40
CA ILE A 23 -15.78 21.06 32.34
C ILE A 23 -16.71 20.09 31.60
N ALA A 24 -17.23 20.52 30.46
CA ALA A 24 -17.97 19.64 29.55
C ALA A 24 -17.04 18.47 29.24
N SER A 25 -17.39 17.28 29.72
CA SER A 25 -16.72 16.05 29.36
C SER A 25 -16.85 15.91 27.84
N PHE A 26 -15.74 16.08 27.12
CA PHE A 26 -15.71 15.77 25.70
C PHE A 26 -16.21 14.33 25.53
N PRO A 27 -17.19 14.07 24.65
CA PRO A 27 -17.59 12.70 24.38
C PRO A 27 -16.35 11.94 23.93
N ALA A 28 -16.08 10.81 24.59
CA ALA A 28 -15.03 9.90 24.15
C ALA A 28 -15.30 9.53 22.69
N ARG A 29 -14.32 9.75 21.81
CA ARG A 29 -14.37 9.39 20.37
C ARG A 29 -14.65 7.88 20.31
N ALA A 30 -15.84 7.50 19.83
CA ALA A 30 -16.24 6.10 19.78
C ALA A 30 -15.41 5.38 18.72
N GLU A 31 -14.53 4.46 19.12
CA GLU A 31 -13.67 3.72 18.20
C GLU A 31 -14.51 2.97 17.15
N ILE A 32 -14.21 3.19 15.86
CA ILE A 32 -14.83 2.42 14.78
C ILE A 32 -14.35 0.98 14.93
N ALA A 33 -15.28 0.08 15.28
CA ALA A 33 -14.98 -1.33 15.43
C ALA A 33 -14.51 -1.93 14.11
N ARG A 34 -13.57 -2.88 14.18
CA ARG A 34 -13.12 -3.62 13.00
C ARG A 34 -14.25 -4.51 12.48
N THR A 35 -14.67 -4.29 11.25
CA THR A 35 -15.76 -5.02 10.58
C THR A 35 -15.24 -5.75 9.34
N PRO A 36 -15.95 -6.77 8.82
CA PRO A 36 -15.59 -7.41 7.54
C PRO A 36 -15.50 -6.43 6.38
N LEU A 37 -16.33 -5.38 6.39
CA LEU A 37 -16.28 -4.31 5.39
C LEU A 37 -14.98 -3.49 5.49
N LEU A 38 -14.53 -3.20 6.71
CA LEU A 38 -13.26 -2.51 6.91
C LEU A 38 -12.09 -3.39 6.48
N GLU A 39 -12.12 -4.70 6.80
CA GLU A 39 -11.12 -5.66 6.32
C GLU A 39 -11.09 -5.79 4.79
N PHE A 40 -12.24 -5.66 4.14
CA PHE A 40 -12.31 -5.55 2.68
C PHE A 40 -11.57 -4.29 2.20
N PHE A 41 -11.86 -3.12 2.79
CA PHE A 41 -11.21 -1.87 2.41
C PHE A 41 -9.71 -1.82 2.77
N GLU A 42 -9.24 -2.56 3.78
CA GLU A 42 -7.79 -2.73 4.05
C GLU A 42 -7.05 -3.21 2.78
N ARG A 43 -7.68 -4.02 1.93
CA ARG A 43 -7.13 -4.54 0.66
C ARG A 43 -7.47 -3.71 -0.57
N GLN A 44 -8.32 -2.70 -0.41
CA GLN A 44 -8.65 -1.72 -1.46
C GLN A 44 -7.86 -0.42 -1.30
N GLY A 45 -6.79 -0.43 -0.52
CA GLY A 45 -5.98 0.75 -0.26
C GLY A 45 -6.58 1.67 0.80
N CYS A 46 -7.50 1.18 1.63
CA CYS A 46 -8.19 1.99 2.62
C CYS A 46 -8.89 3.22 2.02
N THR A 47 -9.41 3.08 0.79
CA THR A 47 -10.15 4.16 0.12
C THR A 47 -11.54 3.74 -0.30
N ILE A 48 -12.50 4.66 -0.14
CA ILE A 48 -13.90 4.50 -0.54
C ILE A 48 -14.18 5.50 -1.67
N GLY A 49 -14.25 5.01 -2.90
CA GLY A 49 -14.58 5.81 -4.09
C GLY A 49 -15.40 5.00 -5.09
N PRO A 50 -15.62 5.48 -6.33
CA PRO A 50 -16.51 4.84 -7.28
C PRO A 50 -16.20 3.36 -7.52
N GLU A 51 -14.93 3.03 -7.79
CA GLU A 51 -14.51 1.65 -8.08
C GLU A 51 -14.52 0.77 -6.84
N SER A 52 -13.95 1.23 -5.71
CA SER A 52 -13.90 0.41 -4.49
C SER A 52 -15.29 0.21 -3.86
N ARG A 53 -16.23 1.16 -4.06
CA ARG A 53 -17.65 0.97 -3.72
C ARG A 53 -18.31 -0.09 -4.60
N GLN A 54 -18.00 -0.10 -5.90
CA GLN A 54 -18.51 -1.15 -6.79
C GLN A 54 -17.95 -2.51 -6.41
N ALA A 55 -16.63 -2.61 -6.18
CA ALA A 55 -15.98 -3.83 -5.74
C ALA A 55 -16.56 -4.34 -4.39
N ALA A 56 -16.86 -3.45 -3.44
CA ALA A 56 -17.51 -3.83 -2.19
C ALA A 56 -18.92 -4.41 -2.42
N ARG A 57 -19.72 -3.80 -3.31
CA ARG A 57 -21.05 -4.33 -3.67
C ARG A 57 -20.96 -5.68 -4.37
N ASP A 58 -20.00 -5.86 -5.27
CA ASP A 58 -19.76 -7.12 -5.96
C ASP A 58 -19.30 -8.23 -4.98
N ALA A 59 -18.62 -7.83 -3.89
CA ALA A 59 -18.29 -8.71 -2.77
C ALA A 59 -19.47 -8.97 -1.80
N GLY A 60 -20.64 -8.37 -2.05
CA GLY A 60 -21.88 -8.63 -1.31
C GLY A 60 -22.17 -7.67 -0.15
N PHE A 61 -21.41 -6.58 0.00
CA PHE A 61 -21.68 -5.57 1.02
C PHE A 61 -22.84 -4.64 0.59
N ALA A 62 -23.70 -4.26 1.54
CA ALA A 62 -24.80 -3.36 1.25
C ALA A 62 -24.32 -1.91 1.02
N ALA A 63 -25.00 -1.17 0.15
CA ALA A 63 -24.65 0.22 -0.14
C ALA A 63 -24.74 1.09 1.13
N GLU A 64 -25.75 0.83 1.96
CA GLU A 64 -26.01 1.52 3.21
C GLU A 64 -24.87 1.29 4.22
N GLU A 65 -24.33 0.07 4.32
CA GLU A 65 -23.20 -0.23 5.21
C GLU A 65 -21.92 0.54 4.81
N ILE A 66 -21.69 0.70 3.50
CA ILE A 66 -20.56 1.47 2.97
C ILE A 66 -20.73 2.96 3.28
N ASP A 67 -21.95 3.49 3.12
CA ASP A 67 -22.26 4.89 3.41
C ASP A 67 -22.19 5.19 4.91
N GLU A 68 -22.65 4.28 5.77
CA GLU A 68 -22.54 4.39 7.22
C GLU A 68 -21.08 4.41 7.67
N LEU A 69 -20.22 3.53 7.12
CA LEU A 69 -18.78 3.55 7.41
C LEU A 69 -18.14 4.88 6.98
N ALA A 70 -18.42 5.33 5.76
CA ALA A 70 -17.88 6.59 5.22
C ALA A 70 -18.31 7.80 6.07
N ALA A 71 -19.59 7.89 6.42
CA ALA A 71 -20.13 8.96 7.24
C ALA A 71 -19.55 8.93 8.66
N ALA A 72 -19.43 7.75 9.27
CA ALA A 72 -18.83 7.59 10.59
C ALA A 72 -17.36 8.03 10.59
N ALA A 73 -16.56 7.59 9.61
CA ALA A 73 -15.15 7.97 9.51
C ALA A 73 -14.95 9.48 9.33
N LEU A 74 -15.79 10.14 8.52
CA LEU A 74 -15.77 11.60 8.37
C LEU A 74 -16.18 12.34 9.65
N MET A 75 -17.30 11.95 10.28
CA MET A 75 -17.76 12.59 11.52
C MET A 75 -16.74 12.46 12.65
N GLN A 76 -15.98 11.37 12.64
CA GLN A 76 -14.93 11.11 13.61
C GLN A 76 -13.56 11.58 13.15
N ASP A 77 -13.43 12.39 12.09
CA ASP A 77 -12.13 12.93 11.64
C ASP A 77 -11.07 11.81 11.48
N GLN A 78 -11.51 10.65 10.98
CA GLN A 78 -10.72 9.46 10.70
C GLN A 78 -10.66 9.15 9.20
N ALA A 79 -11.09 10.09 8.36
CA ALA A 79 -10.96 10.05 6.92
C ALA A 79 -10.87 11.45 6.31
N SER A 80 -10.19 11.58 5.18
CA SER A 80 -10.12 12.80 4.36
C SER A 80 -10.88 12.62 3.05
N GLN A 81 -11.60 13.66 2.62
CA GLN A 81 -12.23 13.70 1.31
C GLN A 81 -11.22 14.23 0.27
N GLU A 82 -10.98 13.46 -0.78
CA GLU A 82 -10.05 13.77 -1.87
C GLU A 82 -10.79 13.56 -3.20
N GLY A 83 -11.35 14.64 -3.76
CA GLY A 83 -12.18 14.55 -4.96
C GLY A 83 -13.38 13.62 -4.77
N SER A 84 -13.51 12.59 -5.60
CA SER A 84 -14.55 11.55 -5.49
C SER A 84 -14.19 10.41 -4.53
N TRP A 85 -13.03 10.49 -3.88
CA TRP A 85 -12.49 9.47 -3.00
C TRP A 85 -12.54 9.90 -1.54
N LEU A 86 -12.80 8.95 -0.65
CA LEU A 86 -12.59 9.09 0.78
C LEU A 86 -11.40 8.23 1.19
N VAL A 87 -10.38 8.82 1.80
CA VAL A 87 -9.18 8.13 2.26
C VAL A 87 -9.28 7.90 3.76
N LEU A 88 -9.34 6.64 4.19
CA LEU A 88 -9.41 6.29 5.60
C LEU A 88 -8.02 6.44 6.24
N SER A 89 -7.97 7.02 7.44
CA SER A 89 -6.75 7.19 8.22
C SER A 89 -6.18 5.83 8.66
N SER A 90 -4.85 5.79 8.88
CA SER A 90 -4.15 4.61 9.39
C SER A 90 -4.64 4.18 10.78
N GLY A 91 -5.27 5.09 11.53
CA GLY A 91 -5.85 4.81 12.85
C GLY A 91 -7.06 3.88 12.82
N ILE A 92 -7.77 3.78 11.69
CA ILE A 92 -8.90 2.85 11.53
C ILE A 92 -8.69 1.82 10.43
N CYS A 93 -7.89 2.12 9.42
CA CYS A 93 -7.68 1.23 8.29
C CYS A 93 -6.19 1.14 7.95
N ARG A 94 -5.61 -0.03 8.15
CA ARG A 94 -4.24 -0.34 7.75
C ARG A 94 -4.24 -0.98 6.37
N ILE A 95 -3.58 -0.36 5.40
CA ILE A 95 -3.50 -0.90 4.06
C ILE A 95 -2.74 -2.22 4.09
N ARG A 96 -3.34 -3.26 3.54
CA ARG A 96 -2.73 -4.58 3.39
C ARG A 96 -2.40 -4.83 1.92
N PRO A 97 -1.38 -5.65 1.64
CA PRO A 97 -1.23 -6.21 0.31
C PRO A 97 -2.56 -6.81 -0.17
N PRO A 98 -2.99 -6.50 -1.40
CA PRO A 98 -4.25 -6.96 -1.95
C PRO A 98 -4.25 -8.49 -2.13
N GLU A 99 -5.43 -9.10 -2.12
CA GLU A 99 -5.55 -10.49 -2.56
C GLU A 99 -5.67 -10.51 -4.09
N LEU A 100 -4.60 -10.92 -4.75
CA LEU A 100 -4.52 -11.00 -6.20
C LEU A 100 -4.63 -12.46 -6.63
N THR A 101 -5.37 -12.68 -7.72
CA THR A 101 -5.47 -13.97 -8.37
C THR A 101 -5.13 -13.80 -9.84
N SER A 102 -4.32 -14.70 -10.38
CA SER A 102 -4.03 -14.79 -11.81
C SER A 102 -4.59 -16.09 -12.37
N ALA A 103 -5.06 -16.06 -13.62
CA ALA A 103 -5.39 -17.25 -14.37
C ALA A 103 -4.14 -18.06 -14.79
N ALA A 104 -2.94 -17.54 -14.56
CA ALA A 104 -1.68 -18.22 -14.78
C ALA A 104 -0.92 -18.45 -13.46
N SER A 105 -0.08 -19.48 -13.43
CA SER A 105 0.85 -19.78 -12.34
C SER A 105 2.28 -19.82 -12.86
N LEU A 106 3.25 -19.46 -12.02
CA LEU A 106 4.68 -19.64 -12.32
C LEU A 106 5.07 -21.09 -12.60
N THR A 107 4.25 -22.04 -12.13
CA THR A 107 4.45 -23.48 -12.37
C THR A 107 3.82 -23.99 -13.65
N ASP A 108 3.06 -23.17 -14.36
CA ASP A 108 2.45 -23.55 -15.64
C ASP A 108 3.56 -23.79 -16.68
N PRO A 109 3.49 -24.86 -17.50
CA PRO A 109 4.51 -25.17 -18.51
C PRO A 109 4.74 -24.04 -19.52
N ASP A 110 3.69 -23.30 -19.86
CA ASP A 110 3.75 -22.16 -20.76
C ASP A 110 4.25 -20.88 -20.10
N VAL A 111 4.42 -20.86 -18.77
CA VAL A 111 5.06 -19.75 -18.03
C VAL A 111 6.52 -20.06 -17.74
N ILE A 112 6.80 -21.24 -17.18
CA ILE A 112 8.14 -21.62 -16.72
C ILE A 112 9.18 -21.62 -17.86
N ARG A 113 8.75 -21.86 -19.11
CA ARG A 113 9.62 -21.84 -20.29
C ARG A 113 10.12 -20.44 -20.68
N HIS A 114 9.51 -19.38 -20.15
CA HIS A 114 9.89 -17.99 -20.42
C HIS A 114 10.78 -17.40 -19.34
N PHE A 115 11.40 -18.24 -18.51
CA PHE A 115 12.52 -17.81 -17.66
C PHE A 115 13.84 -18.02 -18.40
N THR A 116 14.75 -17.05 -18.29
CA THR A 116 16.12 -17.24 -18.77
C THR A 116 16.82 -18.35 -18.00
N ARG A 117 17.84 -18.96 -18.62
CA ARG A 117 18.66 -19.98 -17.96
C ARG A 117 19.40 -19.36 -16.77
N LYS A 118 19.69 -20.15 -15.73
CA LYS A 118 20.37 -19.69 -14.49
C LYS A 118 21.70 -18.97 -14.75
N ASP A 119 22.42 -19.33 -15.81
CA ASP A 119 23.74 -18.82 -16.17
C ASP A 119 23.72 -17.82 -17.34
N GLU A 120 22.55 -17.37 -17.79
CA GLU A 120 22.40 -16.54 -18.99
C GLU A 120 23.24 -15.25 -18.95
N TYR A 121 23.34 -14.61 -17.78
CA TYR A 121 24.08 -13.35 -17.59
C TYR A 121 25.40 -13.52 -16.83
N ALA A 122 25.91 -14.74 -16.67
CA ALA A 122 27.11 -15.00 -15.87
C ALA A 122 28.35 -14.26 -16.39
N SER A 123 28.45 -13.99 -17.69
CA SER A 123 29.57 -13.21 -18.28
C SER A 123 29.58 -11.74 -17.85
N GLN A 124 28.46 -11.24 -17.33
CA GLN A 124 28.28 -9.88 -16.83
C GLN A 124 28.38 -9.82 -15.30
N GLY A 125 28.56 -10.97 -14.65
CA GLY A 125 28.57 -11.08 -13.18
C GLY A 125 27.18 -11.10 -12.55
N GLU A 126 26.14 -11.35 -13.35
CA GLU A 126 24.74 -11.35 -12.93
C GLU A 126 24.12 -12.76 -12.99
N PRO A 127 23.09 -13.06 -12.18
CA PRO A 127 22.37 -14.31 -12.27
C PRO A 127 21.48 -14.37 -13.52
N GLY A 128 20.88 -15.52 -13.81
CA GLY A 128 19.77 -15.63 -14.74
C GLY A 128 18.43 -15.83 -14.03
N CYS A 129 17.54 -16.63 -14.62
CA CYS A 129 16.18 -16.85 -14.12
C CYS A 129 15.29 -15.60 -14.09
N PHE A 130 15.44 -14.75 -15.09
CA PHE A 130 14.58 -13.59 -15.29
C PHE A 130 13.40 -13.93 -16.19
N LEU A 131 12.22 -13.44 -15.84
CA LEU A 131 11.02 -13.60 -16.65
C LEU A 131 11.10 -12.76 -17.94
N VAL A 132 10.92 -13.41 -19.09
CA VAL A 132 10.84 -12.76 -20.42
C VAL A 132 9.38 -12.41 -20.71
N GLY A 133 8.92 -11.28 -20.15
CA GLY A 133 7.51 -10.91 -20.12
C GLY A 133 6.84 -10.73 -21.49
N ASP A 134 7.52 -10.13 -22.46
CA ASP A 134 6.93 -9.91 -23.80
C ASP A 134 6.69 -11.23 -24.53
N ALA A 135 7.69 -12.13 -24.51
CA ALA A 135 7.55 -13.47 -25.09
C ALA A 135 6.45 -14.29 -24.41
N LEU A 136 6.31 -14.18 -23.09
CA LEU A 136 5.23 -14.82 -22.34
C LEU A 136 3.85 -14.34 -22.81
N ARG A 137 3.66 -13.02 -22.91
CA ARG A 137 2.37 -12.45 -23.33
C ARG A 137 2.02 -12.79 -24.77
N GLU A 138 3.00 -12.79 -25.68
CA GLU A 138 2.80 -13.22 -27.06
C GLU A 138 2.42 -14.71 -27.14
N ASP A 139 3.07 -15.53 -26.33
CA ASP A 139 2.80 -16.96 -26.26
C ASP A 139 1.42 -17.27 -25.67
N TRP A 140 0.96 -16.54 -24.64
CA TRP A 140 -0.41 -16.69 -24.15
C TRP A 140 -1.47 -16.33 -25.18
N GLN A 141 -1.23 -15.34 -26.04
CA GLN A 141 -2.14 -15.05 -27.15
C GLN A 141 -2.26 -16.25 -28.10
N GLN A 142 -1.16 -16.94 -28.38
CA GLN A 142 -1.14 -18.10 -29.27
C GLN A 142 -1.67 -19.38 -28.61
N ALA A 143 -1.23 -19.67 -27.39
CA ALA A 143 -1.47 -20.93 -26.69
C ALA A 143 -2.80 -20.93 -25.92
N ARG A 144 -3.18 -19.80 -25.30
CA ARG A 144 -4.41 -19.66 -24.51
C ARG A 144 -5.53 -18.94 -25.25
N GLY A 145 -5.25 -18.36 -26.42
CA GLY A 145 -6.23 -17.60 -27.20
C GLY A 145 -6.68 -16.31 -26.52
N TRP A 146 -5.88 -15.77 -25.60
CA TRP A 146 -6.17 -14.49 -24.96
C TRP A 146 -5.95 -13.37 -25.97
N ASP A 147 -6.84 -12.36 -25.96
CA ASP A 147 -6.55 -11.13 -26.68
C ASP A 147 -5.41 -10.35 -25.99
N PRO A 148 -4.79 -9.36 -26.67
CA PRO A 148 -3.66 -8.63 -26.11
C PRO A 148 -3.94 -7.94 -24.77
N GLU A 149 -5.18 -7.47 -24.57
CA GLU A 149 -5.57 -6.76 -23.35
C GLU A 149 -5.68 -7.72 -22.17
N LYS A 150 -6.34 -8.87 -22.38
CA LYS A 150 -6.39 -9.95 -21.39
C LYS A 150 -5.00 -10.48 -21.07
N ALA A 151 -4.12 -10.65 -22.07
CA ALA A 151 -2.75 -11.11 -21.84
C ALA A 151 -1.94 -10.11 -21.00
N TYR A 152 -2.15 -8.80 -21.20
CA TYR A 152 -1.56 -7.76 -20.37
C TYR A 152 -2.10 -7.81 -18.93
N GLN A 153 -3.41 -7.86 -18.75
CA GLN A 153 -4.03 -7.91 -17.42
C GLN A 153 -3.59 -9.14 -16.63
N GLU A 154 -3.58 -10.31 -17.26
CA GLU A 154 -3.12 -11.55 -16.60
C GLU A 154 -1.62 -11.54 -16.33
N TYR A 155 -0.82 -10.83 -17.13
CA TYR A 155 0.60 -10.62 -16.84
C TYR A 155 0.79 -9.77 -15.59
N MET A 156 0.05 -8.66 -15.47
CA MET A 156 0.09 -7.83 -14.26
C MET A 156 -0.41 -8.60 -13.03
N ASN A 157 -1.50 -9.37 -13.17
CA ASN A 157 -2.00 -10.23 -12.09
C ASN A 157 -0.98 -11.29 -11.66
N LEU A 158 -0.29 -11.93 -12.62
CA LEU A 158 0.78 -12.89 -12.32
C LEU A 158 1.90 -12.20 -11.55
N LEU A 159 2.41 -11.07 -12.05
CA LEU A 159 3.48 -10.33 -11.39
C LEU A 159 3.10 -9.87 -9.98
N GLY A 160 1.95 -9.20 -9.83
CA GLY A 160 1.48 -8.71 -8.54
C GLY A 160 1.27 -9.84 -7.53
N ALA A 161 0.61 -10.93 -7.94
CA ALA A 161 0.41 -12.08 -7.07
C ALA A 161 1.73 -12.74 -6.67
N SER A 162 2.67 -12.90 -7.61
CA SER A 162 3.98 -13.50 -7.35
C SER A 162 4.93 -12.63 -6.52
N VAL A 163 4.81 -11.30 -6.60
CA VAL A 163 5.52 -10.37 -5.71
C VAL A 163 4.99 -10.50 -4.28
N ILE A 164 3.67 -10.57 -4.11
CA ILE A 164 3.04 -10.74 -2.78
C ILE A 164 3.37 -12.11 -2.17
N SER A 165 3.37 -13.18 -2.97
CA SER A 165 3.62 -14.54 -2.50
C SER A 165 5.09 -14.81 -2.15
N GLY A 166 6.01 -13.93 -2.57
CA GLY A 166 7.43 -14.10 -2.32
C GLY A 166 8.20 -14.81 -3.42
N GLU A 167 7.60 -14.97 -4.60
CA GLU A 167 8.12 -15.81 -5.68
C GLU A 167 8.84 -15.01 -6.77
N LEU A 168 8.50 -13.74 -6.95
CA LEU A 168 9.13 -12.82 -7.90
C LEU A 168 9.55 -11.51 -7.23
N SER A 169 10.63 -10.89 -7.72
CA SER A 169 11.02 -9.52 -7.38
C SER A 169 11.90 -8.92 -8.48
N LEU A 170 11.80 -7.62 -8.71
CA LEU A 170 12.81 -6.85 -9.44
C LEU A 170 13.77 -6.24 -8.41
N TYR A 171 15.00 -6.74 -8.33
CA TYR A 171 15.93 -6.38 -7.25
C TYR A 171 17.31 -5.96 -7.75
N SER A 172 17.76 -4.81 -7.25
CA SER A 172 19.16 -4.41 -7.15
C SER A 172 19.28 -3.49 -5.93
N ASP A 173 20.38 -3.57 -5.18
CA ASP A 173 20.72 -2.63 -4.12
C ASP A 173 21.51 -1.41 -4.63
N ASP A 174 21.86 -1.40 -5.91
CA ASP A 174 22.52 -0.30 -6.60
C ASP A 174 21.52 0.45 -7.52
N PRO A 175 21.17 1.71 -7.22
CA PRO A 175 20.22 2.48 -8.01
C PRO A 175 20.68 2.81 -9.44
N ILE A 176 21.99 2.69 -9.75
CA ILE A 176 22.49 2.89 -11.12
C ILE A 176 22.62 1.58 -11.91
N HIS A 177 22.37 0.43 -11.26
CA HIS A 177 22.43 -0.88 -11.87
C HIS A 177 21.01 -1.45 -12.02
N THR A 178 20.41 -1.22 -13.19
CA THR A 178 19.07 -1.76 -13.50
C THR A 178 19.14 -3.28 -13.68
N PRO A 179 18.36 -4.07 -12.93
CA PRO A 179 18.32 -5.52 -13.11
C PRO A 179 17.85 -5.91 -14.52
N PRO A 180 18.34 -7.02 -15.10
CA PRO A 180 17.88 -7.48 -16.41
C PRO A 180 16.38 -7.80 -16.48
N GLY A 181 15.77 -8.13 -15.35
CA GLY A 181 14.34 -8.40 -15.27
C GLY A 181 13.91 -8.88 -13.89
N ILE A 182 12.69 -9.38 -13.81
CA ILE A 182 12.08 -9.88 -12.57
C ILE A 182 12.57 -11.30 -12.34
N ILE A 183 13.27 -11.54 -11.22
CA ILE A 183 13.92 -12.81 -10.91
C ILE A 183 12.98 -13.79 -10.21
N LEU A 184 13.07 -15.07 -10.57
CA LEU A 184 12.43 -16.17 -9.83
C LEU A 184 13.18 -16.47 -8.52
N MET A 185 12.48 -16.33 -7.40
CA MET A 185 13.04 -16.46 -6.06
C MET A 185 12.89 -17.86 -5.45
N THR A 186 12.46 -18.85 -6.24
CA THR A 186 12.16 -20.22 -5.81
C THR A 186 12.92 -21.25 -6.64
N GLY A 187 12.89 -22.51 -6.20
CA GLY A 187 13.55 -23.63 -6.89
C GLY A 187 15.05 -23.41 -7.07
N ASP A 188 15.60 -23.91 -8.18
CA ASP A 188 17.03 -23.81 -8.51
C ASP A 188 17.50 -22.37 -8.77
N CYS A 189 16.56 -21.47 -9.10
CA CYS A 189 16.80 -20.04 -9.30
C CYS A 189 17.04 -19.29 -7.97
N ALA A 190 16.61 -19.87 -6.84
CA ALA A 190 16.89 -19.33 -5.53
C ALA A 190 18.33 -19.55 -5.04
N ASP A 191 19.11 -20.37 -5.75
CA ASP A 191 20.47 -20.73 -5.37
C ASP A 191 21.49 -19.76 -6.00
N ILE A 192 21.43 -18.50 -5.52
CA ILE A 192 22.37 -17.42 -5.83
C ILE A 192 22.79 -16.70 -4.53
N PRO A 193 24.01 -16.14 -4.45
CA PRO A 193 24.51 -15.48 -3.22
C PRO A 193 23.62 -14.35 -2.69
N GLU A 194 22.97 -13.60 -3.59
CA GLU A 194 22.19 -12.39 -3.28
C GLU A 194 20.77 -12.70 -2.77
N MET A 195 20.26 -13.92 -3.00
CA MET A 195 18.87 -14.30 -2.69
C MET A 195 18.44 -14.05 -1.22
N PRO A 196 19.29 -14.22 -0.19
CA PRO A 196 18.94 -13.83 1.18
C PRO A 196 18.58 -12.36 1.33
N ASP A 197 19.25 -11.46 0.60
CA ASP A 197 19.01 -10.02 0.63
C ASP A 197 17.71 -9.67 -0.10
N ILE A 198 17.49 -10.26 -1.27
CA ILE A 198 16.23 -10.13 -2.04
C ILE A 198 15.03 -10.50 -1.18
N ARG A 199 15.06 -11.68 -0.55
CA ARG A 199 13.98 -12.19 0.32
C ARG A 199 13.81 -11.37 1.61
N ARG A 200 14.87 -10.79 2.15
CA ARG A 200 14.76 -9.89 3.30
C ARG A 200 14.06 -8.59 2.89
N SER A 201 14.51 -7.98 1.80
CA SER A 201 13.97 -6.72 1.29
C SER A 201 12.49 -6.86 0.93
N GLN A 202 12.11 -7.91 0.21
CA GLN A 202 10.72 -8.18 -0.16
C GLN A 202 9.81 -8.42 1.05
N ARG A 203 10.24 -9.24 2.03
CA ARG A 203 9.45 -9.44 3.27
C ARG A 203 9.29 -8.15 4.06
N ALA A 204 10.33 -7.31 4.09
CA ALA A 204 10.26 -6.02 4.74
C ALA A 204 9.30 -5.07 3.99
N MET A 205 9.35 -4.99 2.66
CA MET A 205 8.36 -4.24 1.87
C MET A 205 6.93 -4.64 2.23
N LEU A 206 6.62 -5.94 2.27
CA LEU A 206 5.28 -6.41 2.63
C LEU A 206 4.90 -6.08 4.08
N ALA A 207 5.85 -6.08 5.01
CA ALA A 207 5.62 -5.75 6.42
C ALA A 207 5.36 -4.25 6.65
N TYR A 208 5.92 -3.38 5.82
CA TYR A 208 5.78 -1.92 5.85
C TYR A 208 4.87 -1.38 4.74
N PHE A 209 4.04 -2.23 4.13
CA PHE A 209 3.30 -1.88 2.92
C PHE A 209 2.36 -0.67 3.11
N ASP A 210 1.68 -0.57 4.26
CA ASP A 210 0.82 0.57 4.59
C ASP A 210 1.60 1.87 4.66
N GLU A 211 2.68 1.85 5.43
CA GLU A 211 3.55 2.99 5.66
C GLU A 211 4.19 3.46 4.34
N LEU A 212 4.67 2.53 3.51
CA LEU A 212 5.26 2.83 2.20
C LEU A 212 4.27 3.49 1.25
N VAL A 213 3.04 2.95 1.16
CA VAL A 213 2.00 3.52 0.29
C VAL A 213 1.65 4.93 0.75
N ARG A 214 1.37 5.13 2.05
CA ARG A 214 0.94 6.43 2.57
C ARG A 214 2.05 7.49 2.51
N GLU A 215 3.28 7.13 2.87
CA GLU A 215 4.43 8.06 2.78
C GLU A 215 4.74 8.42 1.34
N SER A 216 4.65 7.48 0.41
CA SER A 216 4.81 7.79 -1.02
C SER A 216 3.70 8.71 -1.51
N ALA A 217 2.44 8.41 -1.19
CA ALA A 217 1.28 9.13 -1.69
C ALA A 217 1.25 10.60 -1.26
N ALA A 218 1.73 10.91 -0.05
CA ALA A 218 1.88 12.27 0.44
C ALA A 218 2.84 13.14 -0.41
N ARG A 219 3.59 12.53 -1.34
CA ARG A 219 4.56 13.17 -2.22
C ARG A 219 4.19 13.04 -3.71
N VAL A 220 3.06 12.41 -4.02
CA VAL A 220 2.61 12.15 -5.39
C VAL A 220 1.25 12.78 -5.59
N ASP A 221 1.16 13.74 -6.51
CA ASP A 221 -0.12 14.33 -6.91
C ASP A 221 -0.87 13.39 -7.86
N CYS A 222 -2.19 13.26 -7.70
CA CYS A 222 -3.03 12.49 -8.64
C CYS A 222 -3.18 13.17 -10.02
N GLY A 223 -2.42 14.23 -10.28
CA GLY A 223 -2.42 15.00 -11.52
C GLY A 223 -1.76 14.29 -12.70
N GLU A 224 -1.41 15.06 -13.73
CA GLU A 224 -0.96 14.52 -15.04
C GLU A 224 0.46 13.97 -15.07
N THR A 225 1.23 14.03 -13.98
CA THR A 225 2.63 13.55 -13.96
C THR A 225 2.73 12.06 -14.28
N GLY A 226 1.64 11.31 -14.08
CA GLY A 226 1.58 9.87 -14.36
C GLY A 226 2.50 9.07 -13.45
N GLU A 227 3.00 9.66 -12.37
CA GLU A 227 3.84 8.98 -11.37
C GLU A 227 2.94 8.17 -10.42
N PHE A 228 3.35 6.93 -10.12
CA PHE A 228 2.62 6.06 -9.18
C PHE A 228 3.22 6.09 -7.77
N PHE A 229 4.52 6.40 -7.70
CA PHE A 229 5.30 6.44 -6.47
C PHE A 229 6.30 7.58 -6.57
N SER A 230 6.66 8.13 -5.41
CA SER A 230 7.72 9.13 -5.32
C SER A 230 9.06 8.55 -5.76
N TYR A 231 9.87 9.33 -6.45
CA TYR A 231 11.28 8.99 -6.73
C TYR A 231 12.10 8.77 -5.43
N GLU A 232 11.61 9.27 -4.30
CA GLU A 232 12.22 9.09 -2.97
C GLU A 232 11.85 7.77 -2.30
N LEU A 233 10.95 6.97 -2.89
CA LEU A 233 10.45 5.74 -2.28
C LEU A 233 11.55 4.77 -1.81
N PRO A 234 12.65 4.53 -2.55
CA PRO A 234 13.73 3.68 -2.06
C PRO A 234 14.36 4.21 -0.76
N GLN A 235 14.54 5.53 -0.64
CA GLN A 235 15.08 6.16 0.56
C GLN A 235 14.08 6.09 1.72
N ILE A 236 12.80 6.40 1.46
CA ILE A 236 11.71 6.26 2.44
C ILE A 236 11.68 4.83 2.98
N ALA A 237 11.79 3.83 2.10
CA ALA A 237 11.73 2.43 2.48
C ALA A 237 12.94 2.00 3.32
N MET A 238 14.13 2.49 2.97
CA MET A 238 15.34 2.26 3.74
C MET A 238 15.20 2.84 5.16
N ASP A 239 14.70 4.07 5.28
CA ASP A 239 14.53 4.76 6.57
C ASP A 239 13.45 4.11 7.45
N LEU A 240 12.28 3.80 6.89
CA LEU A 240 11.17 3.16 7.62
C LEU A 240 11.53 1.77 8.15
N SER A 241 12.39 1.05 7.43
CA SER A 241 12.70 -0.35 7.72
C SER A 241 14.01 -0.57 8.47
N ASP A 242 14.67 0.50 8.92
CA ASP A 242 16.03 0.48 9.50
C ASP A 242 17.04 -0.25 8.59
N GLY A 243 16.98 0.01 7.28
CA GLY A 243 17.87 -0.58 6.28
C GLY A 243 17.55 -2.04 5.89
N LYS A 244 16.41 -2.60 6.32
CA LYS A 244 16.01 -3.96 5.91
C LYS A 244 15.56 -4.03 4.45
N ILE A 245 14.93 -2.97 3.96
CA ILE A 245 14.60 -2.78 2.54
C ILE A 245 15.81 -2.15 1.86
N THR A 246 16.51 -2.96 1.08
CA THR A 246 17.71 -2.54 0.32
C THR A 246 17.43 -2.43 -1.18
N ASN A 247 16.22 -2.79 -1.64
CA ASN A 247 15.89 -2.78 -3.06
C ASN A 247 15.73 -1.35 -3.58
N ALA A 248 16.69 -0.87 -4.37
CA ALA A 248 16.65 0.43 -5.03
C ALA A 248 15.49 0.55 -6.05
N PHE A 249 14.95 -0.58 -6.51
CA PHE A 249 13.85 -0.67 -7.48
C PHE A 249 12.51 -1.10 -6.83
N ILE A 250 12.37 -0.94 -5.51
CA ILE A 250 11.14 -1.32 -4.76
C ILE A 250 9.84 -0.75 -5.37
N PHE A 251 9.91 0.43 -5.99
CA PHE A 251 8.75 1.05 -6.64
C PHE A 251 8.18 0.17 -7.77
N MET A 252 8.99 -0.64 -8.44
CA MET A 252 8.52 -1.56 -9.50
C MET A 252 7.74 -2.73 -8.92
N ASP A 253 8.23 -3.35 -7.85
CA ASP A 253 7.51 -4.42 -7.15
C ASP A 253 6.17 -3.90 -6.61
N MET A 254 6.17 -2.72 -5.98
CA MET A 254 4.93 -2.08 -5.51
C MET A 254 4.00 -1.72 -6.67
N MET A 255 4.53 -1.26 -7.82
CA MET A 255 3.74 -0.95 -9.01
C MET A 255 3.04 -2.19 -9.58
N PHE A 256 3.70 -3.33 -9.67
CA PHE A 256 3.04 -4.55 -10.13
C PHE A 256 1.86 -4.93 -9.22
N VAL A 257 2.07 -4.83 -7.91
CA VAL A 257 1.02 -5.11 -6.91
C VAL A 257 -0.17 -4.15 -7.05
N THR A 258 0.08 -2.85 -7.12
CA THR A 258 -0.99 -1.85 -7.06
C THR A 258 -1.72 -1.70 -8.40
N MET A 259 -1.04 -1.90 -9.52
CA MET A 259 -1.68 -1.98 -10.83
C MET A 259 -2.58 -3.22 -10.94
N ALA A 260 -2.09 -4.39 -10.52
CA ALA A 260 -2.90 -5.62 -10.50
C ALA A 260 -4.12 -5.52 -9.58
N ALA A 261 -4.01 -4.71 -8.51
CA ALA A 261 -5.11 -4.44 -7.59
C ALA A 261 -6.16 -3.46 -8.12
N GLY A 262 -5.96 -2.89 -9.31
CA GLY A 262 -6.82 -1.85 -9.85
C GLY A 262 -6.76 -0.55 -9.06
N TRP A 263 -5.62 -0.22 -8.46
CA TRP A 263 -5.41 1.09 -7.79
C TRP A 263 -4.94 2.17 -8.78
N THR A 264 -4.91 1.82 -10.06
CA THR A 264 -4.62 2.71 -11.18
C THR A 264 -5.81 2.69 -12.13
N GLU A 265 -6.45 3.84 -12.31
CA GLU A 265 -7.62 3.98 -13.19
C GLU A 265 -7.19 4.04 -14.66
N GLY A 266 -7.91 3.33 -15.53
CA GLY A 266 -7.69 3.39 -16.99
C GLY A 266 -6.38 2.78 -17.48
N SER A 267 -5.71 1.96 -16.66
CA SER A 267 -4.55 1.19 -17.12
C SER A 267 -4.99 0.12 -18.13
N SER A 268 -4.22 -0.02 -19.21
CA SER A 268 -4.42 -1.01 -20.28
C SER A 268 -3.10 -1.36 -20.94
N LEU A 269 -3.13 -2.22 -21.96
CA LEU A 269 -1.92 -2.56 -22.73
C LEU A 269 -1.18 -1.32 -23.28
N THR A 270 -1.90 -0.27 -23.67
CA THR A 270 -1.33 0.93 -24.31
C THR A 270 -1.35 2.17 -23.44
N GLU A 271 -2.14 2.17 -22.37
CA GLU A 271 -2.29 3.31 -21.47
C GLU A 271 -1.74 2.94 -20.10
N LYS A 272 -0.82 3.77 -19.59
CA LYS A 272 -0.28 3.61 -18.23
C LYS A 272 -1.40 3.68 -17.18
N GLY A 273 -2.44 4.45 -17.44
CA GLY A 273 -3.48 4.79 -16.48
C GLY A 273 -3.04 5.91 -15.53
N LYS A 274 -3.89 6.24 -14.57
CA LYS A 274 -3.67 7.30 -13.58
C LYS A 274 -3.74 6.75 -12.17
N ALA A 275 -2.79 7.14 -11.32
CA ALA A 275 -2.90 6.87 -9.89
C ALA A 275 -4.19 7.47 -9.35
N ARG A 276 -4.80 6.77 -8.39
CA ARG A 276 -5.86 7.29 -7.54
C ARG A 276 -5.46 7.12 -6.07
N PRO A 277 -6.13 7.80 -5.13
CA PRO A 277 -5.94 7.49 -3.72
C PRO A 277 -6.12 5.98 -3.44
N PRO A 278 -5.22 5.35 -2.66
CA PRO A 278 -4.23 5.97 -1.78
C PRO A 278 -2.83 6.11 -2.40
N LEU A 279 -2.63 5.93 -3.72
CA LEU A 279 -1.29 6.01 -4.33
C LEU A 279 -0.79 7.44 -4.53
N CYS A 280 -1.70 8.39 -4.49
CA CYS A 280 -1.49 9.81 -4.69
C CYS A 280 -2.48 10.58 -3.83
N HIS A 281 -2.27 11.90 -3.73
CA HIS A 281 -3.20 12.82 -3.09
C HIS A 281 -3.73 13.86 -4.08
N LEU A 282 -4.89 14.43 -3.78
CA LEU A 282 -5.46 15.57 -4.50
C LEU A 282 -5.25 16.84 -3.68
N GLU A 283 -4.70 17.89 -4.29
CA GLU A 283 -4.60 19.24 -3.70
C GLU A 283 -5.97 19.88 -3.41
#